data_AF-A0A401GYT0-F1
#
_entry.id   AF-A0A401GYT0-F1
#
_cell.length_a   1.000
_cell.length_b   1.000
_cell.length_c   1.000
_cell.angle_alpha   90.00
_cell.angle_beta   90.00
_cell.angle_gamma   90.00
#
_symmetry.space_group_name_H-M   'P 1'
#
loop_
_entity.id
_entity.type
_entity.pdbx_description
1 polymer ?
#
loop_
_entity_poly.entity_id
_entity_poly.type
_entity_poly.pdbx_seq_one_letter_code
_entity_poly.pdbx_strand_id
1 'polypeptide(L)'
;MQFSWTYLLRLVSASLLMGRTVAAPTAEPELSRAIDARHGDEYLWYIDDAESRHLSDLLGTDFGRLRIKGVLLSKPKMQCENCGKHTGLDDIVHNALQDGVHSKEFMIKVLEDRTSHPSSGHVIRCSGAGCGRAYDEPPPRWTRDWIRGEDTGGQEVHSEGADEEPEA
;
A
#
# COMPACT_ATOMS: atom_id res chain seq x y z
N MET A 1 -67.35 21.14 -1.68
CA MET A 1 -67.73 19.72 -1.52
C MET A 1 -66.43 18.89 -1.50
N GLN A 2 -66.15 18.23 -0.38
CA GLN A 2 -64.96 17.41 -0.12
C GLN A 2 -65.19 15.97 -0.55
N PHE A 3 -64.18 15.30 -1.14
CA PHE A 3 -64.03 13.83 -1.18
C PHE A 3 -62.52 13.55 -1.31
N SER A 4 -61.78 13.32 -0.21
CA SER A 4 -61.59 12.10 0.60
C SER A 4 -60.94 10.94 -0.16
N TRP A 5 -59.68 10.68 0.20
CA TRP A 5 -58.84 9.53 -0.16
C TRP A 5 -59.44 8.19 0.28
N THR A 6 -59.25 7.12 -0.52
CA THR A 6 -58.68 5.82 -0.08
C THR A 6 -58.63 4.78 -1.22
N TYR A 7 -57.41 4.35 -1.52
CA TYR A 7 -56.92 2.99 -1.85
C TYR A 7 -57.81 1.96 -2.58
N LEU A 8 -57.23 1.38 -3.65
CA LEU A 8 -56.84 -0.06 -3.79
C LEU A 8 -56.42 -0.31 -5.26
N LEU A 9 -55.12 -0.41 -5.59
CA LEU A 9 -54.22 -1.58 -5.56
C LEU A 9 -54.33 -2.53 -6.78
N ARG A 10 -53.15 -2.76 -7.41
CA ARG A 10 -52.67 -3.96 -8.15
C ARG A 10 -53.10 -4.08 -9.63
N LEU A 11 -52.25 -4.39 -10.62
CA LEU A 11 -50.87 -4.90 -10.73
C LEU A 11 -50.29 -4.46 -12.08
N VAL A 12 -49.02 -4.04 -12.11
CA VAL A 12 -48.21 -4.14 -13.34
C VAL A 12 -46.94 -4.90 -12.98
N SER A 13 -46.95 -6.17 -13.37
CA SER A 13 -45.75 -7.00 -13.45
C SER A 13 -45.12 -6.77 -14.81
N ALA A 14 -43.91 -6.24 -14.85
CA ALA A 14 -43.03 -6.39 -15.99
C ALA A 14 -41.60 -6.48 -15.47
N SER A 15 -41.10 -7.72 -15.50
CA SER A 15 -39.77 -8.13 -15.11
C SER A 15 -38.69 -7.33 -15.84
N LEU A 16 -37.90 -6.57 -15.11
CA LEU A 16 -36.56 -6.14 -15.52
C LEU A 16 -35.55 -7.01 -14.78
N LEU A 17 -35.31 -8.21 -15.31
CA LEU A 17 -34.05 -8.92 -15.07
C LEU A 17 -32.99 -8.28 -15.97
N MET A 18 -32.51 -7.10 -15.60
CA MET A 18 -31.20 -6.66 -16.04
C MET A 18 -30.24 -6.98 -14.90
N GLY A 19 -29.34 -7.92 -15.20
CA GLY A 19 -28.39 -8.47 -14.25
C GLY A 19 -27.67 -7.36 -13.51
N ARG A 20 -27.68 -7.46 -12.18
CA ARG A 20 -26.60 -6.90 -11.39
C ARG A 20 -25.33 -7.57 -11.89
N THR A 21 -24.55 -6.87 -12.71
CA THR A 21 -23.11 -7.07 -12.69
C THR A 21 -22.71 -6.78 -11.25
N VAL A 22 -22.59 -7.82 -10.43
CA VAL A 22 -21.78 -7.75 -9.24
C VAL A 22 -20.43 -7.33 -9.79
N ALA A 23 -20.05 -6.07 -9.56
CA ALA A 23 -18.68 -5.65 -9.78
C ALA A 23 -17.84 -6.72 -9.10
N ALA A 24 -16.99 -7.40 -9.88
CA ALA A 24 -16.02 -8.33 -9.31
C ALA A 24 -15.39 -7.64 -8.11
N PRO A 25 -15.17 -8.33 -6.97
CA PRO A 25 -14.50 -7.73 -5.83
C PRO A 25 -13.22 -7.12 -6.39
N THR A 26 -13.19 -5.78 -6.44
CA THR A 26 -12.00 -5.05 -6.83
C THR A 26 -10.94 -5.59 -5.89
N ALA A 27 -9.92 -6.26 -6.44
CA ALA A 27 -8.84 -6.79 -5.62
C ALA A 27 -8.44 -5.66 -4.67
N GLU A 28 -8.63 -5.89 -3.38
CA GLU A 28 -8.16 -4.98 -2.36
C GLU A 28 -6.71 -4.68 -2.73
N PRO A 29 -6.30 -3.40 -2.85
CA PRO A 29 -4.93 -3.10 -3.23
C PRO A 29 -4.04 -3.91 -2.30
N GLU A 30 -3.17 -4.78 -2.84
CA GLU A 30 -2.30 -5.63 -2.03
C GLU A 30 -1.43 -4.69 -1.19
N LEU A 31 -1.87 -4.34 0.02
CA LEU A 31 -1.24 -3.32 0.88
C LEU A 31 0.25 -3.64 1.06
N SER A 32 0.53 -4.92 1.19
CA SER A 32 1.87 -5.47 1.00
C SER A 32 1.81 -6.82 0.31
N ARG A 33 2.79 -7.09 -0.54
CA ARG A 33 3.01 -8.40 -1.15
C ARG A 33 4.43 -8.88 -0.86
N ALA A 34 4.56 -10.15 -0.49
CA ALA A 34 5.86 -10.82 -0.45
C ALA A 34 6.41 -10.97 -1.88
N ILE A 35 7.67 -10.65 -2.07
CA ILE A 35 8.40 -10.85 -3.32
C ILE A 35 9.72 -11.57 -3.03
N ASP A 36 10.10 -12.46 -3.95
CA ASP A 36 11.42 -13.08 -3.92
C ASP A 36 12.45 -12.04 -4.37
N ALA A 37 13.28 -11.55 -3.45
CA ALA A 37 14.43 -10.75 -3.81
C ALA A 37 15.65 -11.64 -4.07
N ARG A 38 16.63 -11.14 -4.83
CA ARG A 38 17.89 -11.86 -5.11
C ARG A 38 18.65 -12.33 -3.85
N HIS A 39 18.27 -11.82 -2.67
CA HIS A 39 18.96 -12.04 -1.40
C HIS A 39 18.04 -12.42 -0.22
N GLY A 40 16.79 -12.83 -0.46
CA GLY A 40 15.84 -13.29 0.57
C GLY A 40 14.40 -12.82 0.33
N ASP A 41 13.51 -13.13 1.27
CA ASP A 41 12.11 -12.68 1.23
C ASP A 41 12.01 -11.19 1.61
N GLU A 42 11.50 -10.36 0.70
CA GLU A 42 11.22 -8.95 0.94
C GLU A 42 9.73 -8.68 0.76
N TYR A 43 9.25 -7.59 1.36
CA TYR A 43 7.86 -7.19 1.25
C TYR A 43 7.78 -5.85 0.53
N LEU A 44 7.07 -5.85 -0.60
CA LEU A 44 6.70 -4.64 -1.30
C LEU A 44 5.54 -3.97 -0.58
N TRP A 45 5.79 -2.80 -0.03
CA TRP A 45 4.80 -1.91 0.55
C TRP A 45 4.38 -0.91 -0.50
N TYR A 46 3.17 -1.04 -1.04
CA TYR A 46 2.65 -0.04 -1.98
C TYR A 46 2.31 1.26 -1.26
N ILE A 47 2.50 2.36 -1.97
CA ILE A 47 2.13 3.70 -1.53
C ILE A 47 0.80 4.05 -2.19
N ASP A 48 -0.26 4.13 -1.39
CA ASP A 48 -1.58 4.55 -1.85
C ASP A 48 -1.71 6.09 -1.91
N ASP A 49 -2.86 6.56 -2.41
CA ASP A 49 -3.12 8.01 -2.54
C ASP A 49 -3.19 8.73 -1.20
N ALA A 50 -3.58 8.06 -0.11
CA ALA A 50 -3.64 8.66 1.22
C ALA A 50 -2.23 8.82 1.81
N GLU A 51 -1.41 7.78 1.70
CA GLU A 51 -0.01 7.77 2.08
C GLU A 51 0.78 8.82 1.27
N SER A 52 0.58 8.89 -0.05
CA SER A 52 1.23 9.88 -0.92
C SER A 52 0.87 11.32 -0.56
N ARG A 53 -0.39 11.60 -0.21
CA ARG A 53 -0.83 12.93 0.25
C ARG A 53 -0.17 13.29 1.57
N HIS A 54 -0.18 12.35 2.52
CA HIS A 54 0.43 12.59 3.82
C HIS A 54 1.94 12.82 3.73
N LEU A 55 2.65 12.05 2.89
CA LEU A 55 4.06 12.26 2.60
C LEU A 55 4.32 13.66 2.02
N SER A 56 3.42 14.14 1.16
CA SER A 56 3.55 15.49 0.60
C SER A 56 3.44 16.57 1.68
N ASP A 57 2.50 16.41 2.62
CA ASP A 57 2.32 17.31 3.76
C ASP A 57 3.54 17.30 4.69
N LEU A 58 4.06 16.11 5.02
CA LEU A 58 5.23 15.94 5.88
C LEU A 58 6.47 16.62 5.28
N LEU A 59 6.74 16.37 4.00
CA LEU A 59 7.93 16.85 3.32
C LEU A 59 7.80 18.29 2.83
N GLY A 60 6.57 18.82 2.71
CA GLY A 60 6.33 20.16 2.16
C GLY A 60 6.60 20.25 0.65
N THR A 61 6.51 19.13 -0.07
CA THR A 61 6.71 19.04 -1.52
C THR A 61 5.75 17.99 -2.10
N ASP A 62 5.47 18.07 -3.39
CA ASP A 62 4.62 17.10 -4.09
C ASP A 62 5.34 15.76 -4.22
N PHE A 63 5.03 14.80 -3.33
CA PHE A 63 5.63 13.47 -3.32
C PHE A 63 5.37 12.70 -4.62
N GLY A 64 4.26 12.98 -5.31
CA GLY A 64 3.92 12.34 -6.58
C GLY A 64 4.98 12.54 -7.66
N ARG A 65 5.76 13.63 -7.58
CA ARG A 65 6.88 13.93 -8.50
C ARG A 65 8.03 12.95 -8.38
N LEU A 66 8.20 12.31 -7.22
CA LEU A 66 9.24 11.31 -6.98
C LEU A 66 8.97 9.99 -7.69
N ARG A 67 7.72 9.78 -8.16
CA ARG A 67 7.28 8.56 -8.87
C ARG A 67 7.62 7.27 -8.10
N ILE A 68 7.59 7.32 -6.77
CA ILE A 68 7.76 6.15 -5.91
C ILE A 68 6.39 5.50 -5.75
N LYS A 69 6.28 4.23 -6.11
CA LYS A 69 5.03 3.45 -6.03
C LYS A 69 5.02 2.44 -4.89
N GLY A 70 6.20 2.10 -4.38
CA GLY A 70 6.34 1.24 -3.23
C GLY A 70 7.78 1.23 -2.72
N VAL A 71 7.95 0.62 -1.56
CA VAL A 71 9.22 0.45 -0.86
C VAL A 71 9.41 -1.00 -0.45
N LEU A 72 10.64 -1.49 -0.47
CA LEU A 72 10.97 -2.87 -0.07
C LEU A 72 11.50 -2.90 1.36
N LEU A 73 10.80 -3.66 2.19
CA LEU A 73 11.03 -3.77 3.62
C LEU A 73 11.15 -5.24 4.02
N SER A 74 11.86 -5.51 5.11
CA SER A 74 12.09 -6.87 5.59
C SER A 74 10.87 -7.56 6.22
N LYS A 75 9.71 -6.92 6.25
CA LYS A 75 8.48 -7.38 6.94
C LYS A 75 7.23 -6.87 6.23
N PRO A 76 6.08 -7.56 6.33
CA PRO A 76 4.82 -7.09 5.77
C PRO A 76 4.31 -5.83 6.49
N LYS A 77 3.31 -5.14 5.90
CA LYS A 77 2.64 -4.04 6.58
C LYS A 77 1.89 -4.56 7.81
N MET A 78 1.93 -3.82 8.91
CA MET A 78 1.19 -4.12 10.13
C MET A 78 -0.01 -3.18 10.26
N GLN A 79 -1.14 -3.67 10.75
CA GLN A 79 -2.29 -2.82 11.07
C GLN A 79 -2.13 -2.20 12.46
N CYS A 80 -2.32 -0.89 12.57
CA CYS A 80 -2.35 -0.21 13.87
C CYS A 80 -3.61 -0.60 14.64
N GLU A 81 -3.44 -1.19 15.82
CA GLU A 81 -4.56 -1.63 16.67
C GLU A 81 -5.46 -0.49 17.18
N ASN A 82 -4.97 0.75 17.16
CA ASN A 82 -5.73 1.90 17.67
C ASN A 82 -6.62 2.56 16.61
N CYS A 83 -6.11 2.73 15.39
CA CYS A 83 -6.82 3.48 14.34
C CYS A 83 -7.07 2.69 13.05
N GLY A 84 -6.57 1.45 12.94
CA GLY A 84 -6.75 0.60 11.77
C GLY A 84 -5.88 0.97 10.56
N LYS A 85 -5.12 2.08 10.61
CA LYS A 85 -4.14 2.44 9.58
C LYS A 85 -3.06 1.36 9.48
N HIS A 86 -2.68 0.98 8.26
CA HIS A 86 -1.53 0.12 8.03
C HIS A 86 -0.21 0.91 8.08
N THR A 87 0.88 0.26 8.51
CA THR A 87 2.22 0.84 8.46
C THR A 87 2.53 1.33 7.05
N GLY A 88 3.15 2.50 6.94
CA GLY A 88 3.57 3.07 5.68
C GLY A 88 4.96 3.68 5.74
N LEU A 89 5.46 4.07 4.58
CA LEU A 89 6.60 4.97 4.46
C LEU A 89 6.32 6.30 5.18
N ASP A 90 5.06 6.75 5.14
CA ASP A 90 4.62 7.94 5.87
C ASP A 90 4.88 7.86 7.37
N ASP A 91 4.70 6.69 8.01
CA ASP A 91 5.05 6.48 9.40
C ASP A 91 6.56 6.62 9.63
N ILE A 92 7.38 6.02 8.76
CA ILE A 92 8.85 6.09 8.87
C ILE A 92 9.33 7.54 8.75
N VAL A 93 8.85 8.26 7.72
CA VAL A 93 9.18 9.67 7.49
C VAL A 93 8.68 10.52 8.65
N HIS A 94 7.45 10.32 9.11
CA HIS A 94 6.88 11.05 10.24
C HIS A 94 7.73 10.90 11.50
N ASN A 95 8.11 9.67 11.88
CA ASN A 95 8.94 9.44 13.07
C ASN A 95 10.33 10.06 12.91
N ALA A 96 10.97 9.93 11.74
CA ALA A 96 12.29 10.53 11.49
C ALA A 96 12.28 12.05 11.65
N LEU A 97 11.22 12.71 11.19
CA LEU A 97 11.03 14.16 11.30
C LEU A 97 10.62 14.58 12.72
N GLN A 98 9.67 13.88 13.33
CA GLN A 98 9.14 14.20 14.66
C GLN A 98 10.21 14.01 15.74
N ASP A 99 10.99 12.94 15.67
CA ASP A 99 12.06 12.65 16.63
C ASP A 99 13.33 13.50 16.35
N GLY A 100 13.32 14.33 15.30
CA GLY A 100 14.42 15.24 14.95
C GLY A 100 15.69 14.55 14.47
N VAL A 101 15.61 13.26 14.10
CA VAL A 101 16.74 12.46 13.62
C VAL A 101 17.20 12.93 12.25
N HIS A 102 16.25 13.33 11.41
CA HIS A 102 16.50 13.81 10.05
C HIS A 102 15.72 15.11 9.77
N SER A 103 16.31 16.00 8.96
CA SER A 103 15.59 17.17 8.44
C SER A 103 14.70 16.80 7.25
N LYS A 104 13.75 17.66 6.89
CA LYS A 104 12.90 17.47 5.69
C LYS A 104 13.74 17.38 4.43
N GLU A 105 14.73 18.26 4.29
CA GLU A 105 15.63 18.31 3.14
C GLU A 105 16.45 17.04 3.01
N PHE A 106 16.93 16.50 4.14
CA PHE A 106 17.63 15.21 4.15
C PHE A 106 16.71 14.07 3.71
N MET A 107 15.47 14.03 4.22
CA MET A 107 14.50 12.98 3.83
C MET A 107 14.12 13.09 2.35
N ILE A 108 13.91 14.28 1.82
CA ILE A 108 13.66 14.49 0.38
C ILE A 108 14.84 13.94 -0.43
N LYS A 109 16.07 14.31 -0.05
CA LYS A 109 17.27 13.82 -0.74
C LYS A 109 17.40 12.29 -0.71
N VAL A 110 17.13 11.67 0.43
CA VAL A 110 17.11 10.20 0.59
C VAL A 110 16.11 9.55 -0.38
N LEU A 111 14.92 10.12 -0.50
CA LEU A 111 13.85 9.63 -1.38
C LEU A 111 14.17 9.87 -2.87
N GLU A 112 14.74 11.02 -3.22
CA GLU A 112 15.18 11.36 -4.58
C GLU A 112 16.34 10.46 -5.04
N ASP A 113 17.36 10.33 -4.19
CA ASP A 113 18.55 9.51 -4.45
C ASP A 113 18.23 8.00 -4.36
N ARG A 114 17.06 7.64 -3.81
CA ARG A 114 16.65 6.25 -3.55
C ARG A 114 17.72 5.49 -2.77
N THR A 115 18.29 6.15 -1.77
CA THR A 115 19.37 5.58 -0.95
C THR A 115 18.82 5.18 0.40
N SER A 116 18.96 3.91 0.78
CA SER A 116 18.75 3.50 2.17
C SER A 116 20.10 3.31 2.85
N HIS A 117 20.31 3.98 3.97
CA HIS A 117 21.44 3.66 4.85
C HIS A 117 20.95 2.69 5.93
N PRO A 118 21.79 1.72 6.34
CA PRO A 118 21.47 0.90 7.49
C PRO A 118 21.21 1.80 8.70
N SER A 119 19.97 1.83 9.18
CA SER A 119 19.62 2.53 10.40
C SER A 119 19.62 1.55 11.57
N SER A 120 19.99 2.02 12.76
CA SER A 120 19.68 1.29 13.99
C SER A 120 18.16 1.13 14.10
N GLY A 121 17.71 -0.01 14.61
CA GLY A 121 16.29 -0.24 14.86
C GLY A 121 15.78 0.76 15.88
N HIS A 122 14.77 1.54 15.51
CA HIS A 122 14.05 2.45 16.38
C HIS A 122 12.55 2.18 16.28
N VAL A 123 11.82 2.38 17.37
CA VAL A 123 10.37 2.15 17.41
C VAL A 123 9.68 3.05 16.40
N ILE A 124 8.88 2.46 15.50
CA ILE A 124 8.00 3.21 14.60
C ILE A 124 6.64 3.39 15.27
N ARG A 125 6.11 4.61 15.21
CA ARG A 125 4.78 4.96 15.70
C ARG A 125 3.84 5.30 14.55
N CYS A 126 2.56 4.95 14.70
CA CYS A 126 1.52 5.28 13.73
C CYS A 126 1.33 6.80 13.63
N SER A 127 1.51 7.32 12.42
CA SER A 127 1.37 8.74 12.07
C SER A 127 -0.07 9.16 11.76
N GLY A 128 -1.04 8.23 11.89
CA GLY A 128 -2.45 8.55 11.78
C GLY A 128 -2.85 9.68 12.74
N ALA A 129 -3.68 10.60 12.27
CA ALA A 129 -4.04 11.82 13.00
C ALA A 129 -4.53 11.51 14.43
N GLY A 130 -3.81 12.03 15.43
CA GLY A 130 -4.12 11.82 16.85
C GLY A 130 -3.82 10.43 17.42
N CYS A 131 -3.12 9.56 16.67
CA CYS A 131 -2.82 8.20 17.11
C CYS A 131 -1.49 8.07 17.87
N GLY A 132 -0.34 8.16 17.20
CA GLY A 132 0.98 8.06 17.82
C GLY A 132 1.32 6.71 18.48
N ARG A 133 0.50 5.66 18.30
CA ARG A 133 0.72 4.35 18.92
C ARG A 133 1.94 3.66 18.29
N ALA A 134 2.84 3.14 19.13
CA ALA A 134 3.94 2.30 18.67
C ALA A 134 3.42 0.96 18.12
N TYR A 135 4.07 0.46 17.08
CA TYR A 135 3.83 -0.92 16.62
C TYR A 135 4.59 -1.91 17.53
N ASP A 136 3.98 -3.05 17.84
CA ASP A 136 4.47 -4.00 18.86
C ASP A 136 5.68 -4.85 18.41
N GLU A 137 5.94 -4.93 17.09
CA GLU A 137 7.08 -5.66 16.55
C GLU A 137 8.31 -4.78 16.35
N PRO A 138 9.53 -5.37 16.38
CA PRO A 138 10.72 -4.62 16.00
C PRO A 138 10.55 -4.06 14.59
N PRO A 139 11.01 -2.80 14.38
CA PRO A 139 10.75 -2.04 13.18
C PRO A 139 11.27 -2.77 11.94
N PRO A 140 10.58 -2.64 10.80
CA PRO A 140 11.08 -3.22 9.56
C PRO A 140 12.40 -2.54 9.19
N ARG A 141 13.33 -3.31 8.59
CA ARG A 141 14.57 -2.75 8.06
C ARG A 141 14.39 -2.46 6.58
N TRP A 142 14.95 -1.35 6.12
CA TRP A 142 15.15 -1.10 4.70
C TRP A 142 15.93 -2.24 4.08
N THR A 143 15.40 -2.81 3.01
CA THR A 143 16.17 -3.72 2.16
C THR A 143 16.91 -2.90 1.11
N ARG A 144 17.93 -3.47 0.47
CA ARG A 144 18.95 -2.68 -0.28
C ARG A 144 18.40 -2.03 -1.57
N ASP A 145 17.15 -2.26 -1.94
CA ASP A 145 16.61 -2.00 -3.27
C ASP A 145 15.27 -1.21 -3.23
N TRP A 146 15.15 -0.15 -4.04
CA TRP A 146 13.88 0.57 -4.29
C TRP A 146 13.29 0.12 -5.63
N ILE A 147 11.98 -0.15 -5.70
CA ILE A 147 11.32 -0.51 -6.97
C ILE A 147 11.18 0.73 -7.88
N ARG A 148 11.64 0.62 -9.13
CA ARG A 148 11.38 1.62 -10.18
C ARG A 148 9.96 1.44 -10.71
N GLY A 149 9.30 2.53 -11.10
CA GLY A 149 7.98 2.44 -11.76
C GLY A 149 7.99 1.58 -13.03
N GLU A 150 9.16 1.39 -13.64
CA GLU A 150 9.39 0.58 -14.84
C GLU A 150 9.49 -0.93 -14.56
N ASP A 151 9.71 -1.33 -13.29
CA ASP A 151 9.91 -2.75 -12.91
C ASP A 151 8.58 -3.50 -12.71
N THR A 152 7.44 -2.87 -12.98
CA THR A 152 6.10 -3.48 -12.88
C THR A 152 5.63 -4.15 -14.18
N GLY A 153 6.47 -4.15 -15.22
CA GLY A 153 6.19 -4.79 -16.51
C GLY A 153 6.35 -6.31 -16.45
N GLY A 154 5.21 -6.99 -16.35
CA GLY A 154 4.96 -8.43 -16.55
C GLY A 154 6.14 -9.33 -16.85
N GLN A 155 6.47 -10.19 -15.89
CA GLN A 155 7.16 -11.44 -16.19
C GLN A 155 6.15 -12.38 -16.85
N GLU A 156 6.15 -12.39 -18.19
CA GLU A 156 5.53 -13.45 -18.96
C GLU A 156 6.11 -14.78 -18.50
N VAL A 157 5.22 -15.66 -18.07
CA VAL A 157 5.54 -17.03 -17.68
C VAL A 157 5.97 -17.75 -18.95
N HIS A 158 7.27 -17.90 -19.15
CA HIS A 158 7.81 -18.82 -20.13
C HIS A 158 7.61 -20.24 -19.56
N SER A 159 6.47 -20.84 -19.89
CA SER A 159 6.24 -22.26 -19.71
C SER A 159 7.04 -23.01 -20.78
N GLU A 160 8.25 -23.45 -20.46
CA GLU A 160 8.91 -24.51 -21.22
C GLU A 160 8.29 -25.86 -20.80
N GLY A 161 7.46 -26.39 -21.71
CA GLY A 161 7.13 -27.81 -21.76
C GLY A 161 8.42 -28.63 -21.95
N ALA A 162 8.57 -29.72 -21.22
CA ALA A 162 8.24 -31.07 -21.70
C ALA A 162 9.20 -31.51 -22.81
N ASP A 163 10.08 -32.46 -22.49
CA ASP A 163 10.64 -33.52 -23.36
C ASP A 163 11.48 -34.43 -22.44
N GLU A 164 10.89 -35.52 -21.95
CA GLU A 164 11.07 -36.91 -22.43
C GLU A 164 12.40 -37.55 -21.99
N GLU A 165 12.29 -38.55 -21.08
CA GLU A 165 13.25 -39.64 -20.94
C GLU A 165 13.41 -40.38 -22.29
N PRO A 166 14.53 -41.09 -22.46
CA PRO A 166 14.33 -42.54 -22.49
C PRO A 166 15.35 -43.32 -21.67
N GLU A 167 14.83 -44.38 -21.06
CA GLU A 167 15.54 -45.55 -20.58
C GLU A 167 16.39 -46.21 -21.69
N ALA A 168 17.63 -46.57 -21.34
CA ALA A 168 18.31 -47.82 -21.71
C ALA A 168 19.63 -47.97 -20.95
#